data_AF-A0A382JFA4-F1
#
_entry.id   AF-A0A382JFA4-F1
#
_cell.length_a   1.000
_cell.length_b   1.000
_cell.length_c   1.000
_cell.angle_alpha   90.00
_cell.angle_beta   90.00
_cell.angle_gamma   90.00
#
_symmetry.space_group_name_H-M   'P 1'
#
loop_
_entity.id
_entity.type
_entity.pdbx_description
1 polymer ?
#
loop_
_entity_poly.entity_id
_entity_poly.type
_entity_poly.pdbx_seq_one_letter_code
_entity_poly.pdbx_strand_id
1 'polypeptide(L)'
;MKKIIILLLWSICILSAQVGPAKELHRNPPRAWALTNAIVHVAPGKTIENGTVVIRDGMIINVGSNVKIPKQATILDMDGKHIYAGFIESWLDVKTVKKDTSLQAHWNSNMRAYLKGADHFNLKEKSLIELRSLGFTTAHVTPKGGIFQGSSSLVQLGQTPKVLSDNVAQVVEYTAGGWGSNEYPTSLLGVIAFIRQGFLDADWYGKSQTILTKYPDGNEPIQSDRSLASLTSARQKKIPFVFRTDNEVYIDRS
;
A
#
# COMPACT_ATOMS: atom_id res chain seq x y z
N MET A 1 46.51 -36.40 -23.43
CA MET A 1 45.82 -35.74 -22.29
C MET A 1 45.12 -34.42 -22.63
N LYS A 2 45.52 -33.65 -23.67
CA LYS A 2 44.84 -32.39 -24.05
C LYS A 2 43.50 -32.54 -24.82
N LYS A 3 43.21 -33.70 -25.43
CA LYS A 3 41.96 -33.92 -26.18
C LYS A 3 40.75 -34.34 -25.31
N ILE A 4 40.99 -34.85 -24.10
CA ILE A 4 39.92 -35.27 -23.17
C ILE A 4 39.34 -34.07 -22.39
N ILE A 5 40.14 -33.02 -22.19
CA ILE A 5 39.72 -31.80 -21.49
C ILE A 5 38.77 -30.95 -22.36
N ILE A 6 38.90 -31.00 -23.68
CA ILE A 6 38.02 -30.26 -24.61
C ILE A 6 36.63 -30.92 -24.70
N LEU A 7 36.54 -32.25 -24.52
CA LEU A 7 35.25 -32.93 -24.50
C LEU A 7 34.46 -32.65 -23.21
N LEU A 8 35.13 -32.42 -22.08
CA LEU A 8 34.48 -32.09 -20.81
C LEU A 8 33.95 -30.63 -20.78
N LEU A 9 34.56 -29.72 -21.55
CA LEU A 9 34.11 -28.33 -21.66
C LEU A 9 32.88 -28.15 -22.58
N TRP A 10 32.57 -29.13 -23.43
CA TRP A 10 31.37 -29.10 -24.27
C TRP A 10 30.12 -29.66 -23.57
N SER A 11 30.29 -30.45 -22.51
CA SER A 11 29.19 -31.08 -21.78
C SER A 11 28.48 -30.16 -20.77
N ILE A 12 29.03 -28.97 -20.49
CA ILE A 12 28.49 -28.04 -19.47
C ILE A 12 27.58 -26.95 -20.06
N CYS A 13 27.46 -26.83 -21.38
CA CYS A 13 26.57 -25.83 -22.00
C CYS A 13 25.09 -26.27 -22.12
N ILE A 14 24.67 -27.37 -21.50
CA ILE A 14 23.24 -27.81 -21.47
C ILE A 14 22.50 -27.26 -20.22
N LEU A 15 23.06 -26.24 -19.55
CA LEU A 15 22.33 -25.50 -18.53
C LEU A 15 21.27 -24.58 -19.17
N SER A 16 20.11 -25.20 -19.41
CA SER A 16 18.79 -24.57 -19.35
C SER A 16 18.65 -23.21 -20.03
N ALA A 17 18.64 -23.20 -21.36
CA ALA A 17 17.87 -22.20 -22.07
C ALA A 17 16.38 -22.41 -21.73
N GLN A 18 15.87 -21.72 -20.70
CA GLN A 18 14.43 -21.60 -20.49
C GLN A 18 13.84 -20.71 -21.58
N VAL A 19 13.64 -21.26 -22.78
CA VAL A 19 12.55 -20.81 -23.64
C VAL A 19 11.27 -21.40 -23.04
N GLY A 20 10.80 -20.77 -21.96
CA GLY A 20 9.43 -21.02 -21.52
C GLY A 20 8.49 -20.75 -22.70
N PRO A 21 7.37 -21.49 -22.84
CA PRO A 21 6.38 -21.14 -23.86
C PRO A 21 6.04 -19.65 -23.69
N ALA A 22 5.98 -18.90 -24.79
CA ALA A 22 5.48 -17.54 -24.76
C ALA A 22 4.10 -17.58 -24.10
N LYS A 23 4.03 -17.12 -22.84
CA LYS A 23 2.78 -17.01 -22.10
C LYS A 23 1.95 -15.97 -22.83
N GLU A 24 1.10 -16.44 -23.74
CA GLU A 24 -0.04 -15.74 -24.32
C GLU A 24 0.21 -14.73 -25.46
N LEU A 25 0.75 -15.15 -26.61
CA LEU A 25 0.63 -14.37 -27.86
C LEU A 25 -0.72 -14.54 -28.59
N HIS A 26 -1.53 -15.54 -28.20
CA HIS A 26 -2.79 -15.88 -28.90
C HIS A 26 -4.06 -15.56 -28.12
N ARG A 27 -3.96 -14.91 -26.96
CA ARG A 27 -5.13 -14.42 -26.24
C ARG A 27 -5.27 -12.93 -26.50
N ASN A 28 -6.25 -12.58 -27.34
CA ASN A 28 -6.80 -11.23 -27.40
C ASN A 28 -8.16 -11.25 -26.68
N PRO A 29 -8.17 -11.34 -25.33
CA PRO A 29 -9.43 -11.35 -24.59
C PRO A 29 -10.21 -10.07 -24.96
N PRO A 30 -11.55 -10.14 -25.02
CA PRO A 30 -12.36 -9.00 -25.40
C PRO A 30 -11.98 -7.80 -24.54
N ARG A 31 -11.49 -6.76 -25.20
CA ARG A 31 -11.04 -5.51 -24.56
C ARG A 31 -12.21 -4.63 -24.14
N ALA A 32 -13.43 -4.99 -24.54
CA ALA A 32 -14.66 -4.33 -24.15
C ALA A 32 -15.73 -5.34 -23.71
N TRP A 33 -16.47 -5.00 -22.66
CA TRP A 33 -17.56 -5.77 -22.09
C TRP A 33 -18.77 -4.86 -21.88
N ALA A 34 -19.97 -5.40 -22.01
CA ALA A 34 -21.21 -4.73 -21.66
C ALA A 34 -22.05 -5.65 -20.78
N LEU A 35 -22.27 -5.24 -19.54
CA LEU A 35 -23.12 -5.94 -18.58
C LEU A 35 -24.52 -5.31 -18.68
N THR A 36 -25.49 -5.99 -19.26
CA THR A 36 -26.82 -5.43 -19.61
C THR A 36 -27.92 -5.96 -18.69
N ASN A 37 -29.05 -5.25 -18.60
CA ASN A 37 -30.25 -5.64 -17.83
C ASN A 37 -30.00 -5.82 -16.32
N ALA A 38 -28.95 -5.19 -15.77
CA ALA A 38 -28.65 -5.26 -14.35
C ALA A 38 -29.43 -4.22 -13.53
N ILE A 39 -29.58 -4.48 -12.24
CA ILE A 39 -29.95 -3.47 -11.24
C ILE A 39 -28.66 -2.80 -10.77
N VAL A 40 -28.32 -1.62 -11.29
CA VAL A 40 -27.01 -0.98 -11.06
C VAL A 40 -27.10 0.08 -9.97
N HIS A 41 -26.31 -0.09 -8.91
CA HIS A 41 -26.22 0.82 -7.77
C HIS A 41 -24.99 1.73 -7.94
N VAL A 42 -25.22 2.97 -8.37
CA VAL A 42 -24.13 3.90 -8.70
C VAL A 42 -23.71 4.79 -7.54
N ALA A 43 -24.61 5.03 -6.58
CA ALA A 43 -24.37 5.79 -5.36
C ALA A 43 -25.44 5.45 -4.31
N PRO A 44 -25.23 5.77 -3.02
CA PRO A 44 -26.26 5.63 -2.00
C PRO A 44 -27.57 6.29 -2.43
N GLY A 45 -28.66 5.51 -2.42
CA GLY A 45 -30.00 5.97 -2.84
C GLY A 45 -30.20 6.18 -4.35
N LYS A 46 -29.20 5.87 -5.18
CA LYS A 46 -29.28 6.02 -6.65
C LYS A 46 -29.06 4.68 -7.35
N THR A 47 -30.16 4.14 -7.87
CA THR A 47 -30.20 2.87 -8.59
C THR A 47 -30.74 3.07 -10.00
N ILE A 48 -30.19 2.33 -10.95
CA ILE A 48 -30.62 2.29 -12.34
C ILE A 48 -31.17 0.89 -12.61
N GLU A 49 -32.49 0.83 -12.79
CA GLU A 49 -33.18 -0.39 -13.24
C GLU A 49 -32.89 -0.65 -14.73
N ASN A 50 -32.76 -1.92 -15.10
CA ASN A 50 -32.38 -2.35 -16.46
C ASN A 50 -31.13 -1.62 -16.98
N GLY A 51 -30.17 -1.39 -16.09
CA GLY A 51 -28.94 -0.67 -16.37
C GLY A 51 -27.94 -1.48 -17.18
N THR A 52 -27.11 -0.76 -17.92
CA THR A 52 -25.97 -1.28 -18.67
C THR A 52 -24.68 -0.66 -18.16
N VAL A 53 -23.67 -1.49 -17.87
CA VAL A 53 -22.30 -1.06 -17.53
C VAL A 53 -21.36 -1.46 -18.67
N VAL A 54 -20.70 -0.49 -19.29
CA VAL A 54 -19.73 -0.74 -20.36
C VAL A 54 -18.32 -0.56 -19.83
N ILE A 55 -17.50 -1.60 -19.98
CA ILE A 55 -16.11 -1.65 -19.53
C ILE A 55 -15.22 -1.75 -20.76
N ARG A 56 -14.12 -0.99 -20.81
CA ARG A 56 -13.08 -1.11 -21.82
C ARG A 56 -11.70 -1.02 -21.18
N ASP A 57 -10.80 -1.94 -21.53
CA ASP A 57 -9.43 -1.99 -21.02
C ASP A 57 -9.35 -1.95 -19.48
N GLY A 58 -10.32 -2.59 -18.81
CA GLY A 58 -10.40 -2.62 -17.35
C GLY A 58 -11.00 -1.37 -16.70
N MET A 59 -11.40 -0.36 -17.48
CA MET A 59 -12.05 0.86 -16.99
C MET A 59 -13.53 0.92 -17.37
N ILE A 60 -14.36 1.47 -16.49
CA ILE A 60 -15.76 1.75 -16.81
C ILE A 60 -15.80 2.99 -17.70
N ILE A 61 -16.40 2.85 -18.89
CA ILE A 61 -16.52 3.97 -19.86
C ILE A 61 -17.93 4.57 -19.91
N ASN A 62 -18.97 3.83 -19.52
CA ASN A 62 -20.34 4.33 -19.49
C ASN A 62 -21.25 3.47 -18.58
N VAL A 63 -22.23 4.09 -17.93
CA VAL A 63 -23.24 3.46 -17.08
C VAL A 63 -24.59 4.17 -17.27
N GLY A 64 -25.66 3.43 -17.52
CA GLY A 64 -27.00 4.01 -17.75
C GLY A 64 -28.02 2.98 -18.25
N SER A 65 -29.29 3.38 -18.32
CA SER A 65 -30.38 2.53 -18.83
C SER A 65 -30.44 2.45 -20.36
N ASN A 66 -29.89 3.44 -21.07
CA ASN A 66 -29.86 3.48 -22.54
C ASN A 66 -28.45 3.82 -23.05
N VAL A 67 -27.50 2.93 -22.78
CA VAL A 67 -26.09 3.12 -23.14
C VAL A 67 -25.81 2.51 -24.51
N LYS A 68 -25.10 3.25 -25.38
CA LYS A 68 -24.59 2.70 -26.64
C LYS A 68 -23.48 1.68 -26.36
N ILE A 69 -23.76 0.42 -26.64
CA ILE A 69 -22.79 -0.66 -26.53
C ILE A 69 -21.84 -0.63 -27.74
N PRO A 70 -20.52 -0.60 -27.53
CA PRO A 70 -19.55 -0.70 -28.63
C PRO A 70 -19.70 -2.01 -29.40
N LYS A 71 -19.57 -1.99 -30.72
CA LYS A 71 -19.74 -3.18 -31.57
C LYS A 71 -18.82 -4.34 -31.21
N GLN A 72 -17.62 -4.04 -30.70
CA GLN A 72 -16.63 -5.05 -30.29
C GLN A 72 -16.78 -5.52 -28.84
N ALA A 73 -17.82 -5.09 -28.11
CA ALA A 73 -18.02 -5.48 -26.73
C ALA A 73 -18.70 -6.86 -26.63
N THR A 74 -18.18 -7.71 -25.74
CA THR A 74 -18.91 -8.92 -25.33
C THR A 74 -20.06 -8.51 -24.43
N ILE A 75 -21.29 -8.83 -24.84
CA ILE A 75 -22.50 -8.56 -24.08
C ILE A 75 -22.74 -9.73 -23.11
N LEU A 76 -22.98 -9.41 -21.85
CA LEU A 76 -23.33 -10.36 -20.81
C LEU A 76 -24.62 -9.91 -20.14
N ASP A 77 -25.63 -10.77 -20.22
CA ASP A 77 -26.92 -10.52 -19.60
C ASP A 77 -26.85 -10.71 -18.09
N MET A 78 -27.32 -9.71 -17.36
CA MET A 78 -27.29 -9.60 -15.90
C MET A 78 -28.70 -9.45 -15.32
N ASP A 79 -29.70 -9.96 -16.04
CA ASP A 79 -31.08 -9.96 -15.55
C ASP A 79 -31.20 -10.55 -14.14
N GLY A 80 -31.95 -9.85 -13.29
CA GLY A 80 -32.10 -10.14 -11.87
C GLY A 80 -30.81 -10.02 -11.03
N LYS A 81 -29.69 -9.56 -11.59
CA LYS A 81 -28.42 -9.35 -10.85
C LYS A 81 -28.28 -7.90 -10.42
N HIS A 82 -27.69 -7.73 -9.24
CA HIS A 82 -27.32 -6.42 -8.71
C HIS A 82 -25.84 -6.15 -8.97
N ILE A 83 -25.52 -4.98 -9.50
CA ILE A 83 -24.14 -4.52 -9.70
C ILE A 83 -23.85 -3.37 -8.75
N TYR A 84 -22.78 -3.52 -7.97
CA TYR A 84 -22.26 -2.49 -7.06
C TYR A 84 -20.83 -2.13 -7.46
N ALA A 85 -20.40 -0.92 -7.07
CA ALA A 85 -18.98 -0.63 -6.99
C ALA A 85 -18.31 -1.59 -5.99
N GLY A 86 -17.09 -2.00 -6.29
CA GLY A 86 -16.30 -2.79 -5.35
C GLY A 86 -16.04 -2.02 -4.08
N PHE A 87 -16.22 -2.65 -2.92
CA PHE A 87 -15.99 -1.99 -1.64
C PHE A 87 -14.49 -1.78 -1.39
N ILE A 88 -14.21 -0.76 -0.58
CA ILE A 88 -12.87 -0.41 -0.12
C ILE A 88 -12.82 -0.75 1.37
N GLU A 89 -11.93 -1.66 1.75
CA GLU A 89 -11.61 -1.91 3.15
C GLU A 89 -10.83 -0.70 3.65
N SER A 90 -11.42 0.06 4.57
CA SER A 90 -10.91 1.37 4.99
C SER A 90 -9.70 1.27 5.91
N TRP A 91 -9.50 0.16 6.60
CA TRP A 91 -8.38 0.02 7.51
C TRP A 91 -7.98 -1.44 7.73
N LEU A 92 -6.95 -1.88 7.02
CA LEU A 92 -6.38 -3.21 7.15
C LEU A 92 -4.98 -3.15 7.75
N ASP A 93 -4.89 -3.51 9.03
CA ASP A 93 -3.62 -3.63 9.75
C ASP A 93 -2.76 -4.77 9.17
N VAL A 94 -1.50 -4.46 8.83
CA VAL A 94 -0.49 -5.47 8.50
C VAL A 94 0.58 -5.60 9.58
N LYS A 95 1.05 -6.83 9.77
CA LYS A 95 2.08 -7.14 10.76
C LYS A 95 3.43 -6.62 10.29
N THR A 96 4.13 -5.91 11.17
CA THR A 96 5.42 -5.31 10.89
C THR A 96 6.50 -5.76 11.88
N VAL A 97 7.74 -5.34 11.63
CA VAL A 97 8.86 -5.54 12.56
C VAL A 97 8.67 -4.69 13.82
N LYS A 98 8.93 -5.28 14.99
CA LYS A 98 8.81 -4.58 16.28
C LYS A 98 9.99 -3.64 16.55
N LYS A 99 11.20 -4.03 16.16
CA LYS A 99 12.43 -3.28 16.37
C LYS A 99 13.28 -3.31 15.11
N ASP A 100 13.84 -2.16 14.77
CA ASP A 100 14.82 -1.99 13.72
C ASP A 100 16.23 -2.16 14.30
N THR A 101 17.05 -2.99 13.68
CA THR A 101 18.45 -3.23 14.06
C THR A 101 19.45 -2.71 13.04
N SER A 102 18.98 -1.98 12.01
CA SER A 102 19.85 -1.38 11.01
C SER A 102 20.65 -0.21 11.57
N LEU A 103 21.78 0.13 10.93
CA LEU A 103 22.58 1.32 11.28
C LEU A 103 21.83 2.65 11.08
N GLN A 104 20.71 2.61 10.34
CA GLN A 104 19.84 3.75 10.08
C GLN A 104 18.61 3.77 11.01
N ALA A 105 18.56 2.86 11.98
CA ALA A 105 17.47 2.76 12.92
C ALA A 105 17.43 3.99 13.82
N HIS A 106 16.22 4.51 14.02
CA HIS A 106 15.99 5.50 15.06
C HIS A 106 16.23 4.87 16.44
N TRP A 107 16.73 5.67 17.39
CA TRP A 107 17.07 5.19 18.75
C TRP A 107 15.87 4.59 19.51
N ASN A 108 14.66 4.99 19.14
CA ASN A 108 13.40 4.54 19.72
C ASN A 108 12.59 3.69 18.73
N SER A 109 12.21 2.47 19.13
CA SER A 109 11.46 1.51 18.30
C SER A 109 10.01 1.93 18.00
N ASN A 110 9.48 2.94 18.70
CA ASN A 110 8.19 3.55 18.39
C ASN A 110 8.25 4.50 17.18
N MET A 111 9.45 4.82 16.66
CA MET A 111 9.66 5.66 15.49
C MET A 111 9.95 4.80 14.24
N ARG A 112 8.91 4.35 13.56
CA ARG A 112 8.99 3.47 12.38
C ARG A 112 8.38 4.10 11.13
N ALA A 113 8.50 5.42 11.00
CA ALA A 113 7.97 6.20 9.87
C ALA A 113 8.48 5.74 8.49
N TYR A 114 9.56 4.97 8.43
CA TYR A 114 10.12 4.42 7.20
C TYR A 114 9.32 3.25 6.61
N LEU A 115 8.47 2.58 7.40
CA LEU A 115 7.75 1.39 6.93
C LEU A 115 6.73 1.78 5.84
N LYS A 116 6.43 0.81 4.96
CA LYS A 116 5.38 0.94 3.94
C LYS A 116 4.39 -0.20 4.09
N GLY A 117 3.10 0.11 4.05
CA GLY A 117 2.03 -0.89 4.21
C GLY A 117 2.13 -2.01 3.17
N ALA A 118 2.41 -1.65 1.91
CA ALA A 118 2.55 -2.60 0.82
C ALA A 118 3.66 -3.64 1.04
N ASP A 119 4.81 -3.23 1.58
CA ASP A 119 5.95 -4.13 1.84
C ASP A 119 5.63 -5.21 2.87
N HIS A 120 4.61 -4.97 3.69
CA HIS A 120 4.15 -5.88 4.75
C HIS A 120 2.82 -6.57 4.43
N PHE A 121 2.31 -6.41 3.21
CA PHE A 121 1.07 -7.05 2.79
C PHE A 121 1.27 -8.54 2.53
N ASN A 122 1.05 -9.36 3.56
CA ASN A 122 1.12 -10.82 3.48
C ASN A 122 -0.15 -11.45 4.08
N LEU A 123 -1.29 -11.24 3.41
CA LEU A 123 -2.55 -11.87 3.80
C LEU A 123 -2.58 -13.33 3.35
N LYS A 124 -3.16 -14.19 4.20
CA LYS A 124 -3.46 -15.58 3.83
C LYS A 124 -4.49 -15.60 2.70
N GLU A 125 -4.35 -16.54 1.77
CA GLU A 125 -5.27 -16.72 0.65
C GLU A 125 -6.74 -16.84 1.11
N LYS A 126 -6.99 -17.58 2.19
CA LYS A 126 -8.32 -17.71 2.80
C LYS A 126 -8.94 -16.35 3.14
N SER A 127 -8.16 -15.44 3.75
CA SER A 127 -8.63 -14.10 4.14
C SER A 127 -8.87 -13.22 2.92
N LEU A 128 -8.06 -13.35 1.86
CA LEU A 128 -8.31 -12.64 0.59
C LEU A 128 -9.60 -13.11 -0.08
N ILE A 129 -9.87 -14.41 -0.08
CA ILE A 129 -11.12 -14.99 -0.61
C ILE A 129 -12.31 -14.49 0.21
N GLU A 130 -12.20 -14.48 1.53
CA GLU A 130 -13.24 -13.99 2.45
C GLU A 130 -13.57 -12.51 2.17
N LEU A 131 -12.55 -11.63 2.15
CA LEU A 131 -12.74 -10.21 1.82
C LEU A 131 -13.41 -10.01 0.45
N ARG A 132 -12.95 -10.76 -0.56
CA ARG A 132 -13.53 -10.68 -1.91
C ARG A 132 -14.97 -11.20 -1.97
N SER A 133 -15.30 -12.22 -1.20
CA SER A 133 -16.66 -12.75 -1.11
C SER A 133 -17.64 -11.76 -0.47
N LEU A 134 -17.14 -10.86 0.37
CA LEU A 134 -17.90 -9.74 0.96
C LEU A 134 -18.00 -8.53 0.00
N GLY A 135 -17.36 -8.58 -1.17
CA GLY A 135 -17.39 -7.50 -2.16
C GLY A 135 -16.24 -6.49 -2.06
N PHE A 136 -15.25 -6.70 -1.17
CA PHE A 136 -14.06 -5.85 -1.12
C PHE A 136 -13.14 -6.10 -2.30
N THR A 137 -12.78 -5.02 -2.99
CA THR A 137 -11.87 -5.06 -4.16
C THR A 137 -10.56 -4.35 -3.93
N THR A 138 -10.52 -3.46 -2.93
CA THR A 138 -9.37 -2.64 -2.59
C THR A 138 -9.28 -2.55 -1.07
N ALA A 139 -8.08 -2.48 -0.52
CA ALA A 139 -7.85 -2.27 0.90
C ALA A 139 -6.85 -1.13 1.12
N HIS A 140 -7.15 -0.27 2.09
CA HIS A 140 -6.21 0.67 2.68
C HIS A 140 -5.39 -0.08 3.73
N VAL A 141 -4.13 -0.35 3.40
CA VAL A 141 -3.21 -1.17 4.17
C VAL A 141 -2.35 -0.29 5.04
N THR A 142 -2.37 -0.54 6.35
CA THR A 142 -1.68 0.27 7.35
C THR A 142 -0.63 -0.57 8.09
N PRO A 143 0.65 -0.15 8.12
CA PRO A 143 1.64 -0.74 9.01
C PRO A 143 1.13 -0.70 10.45
N LYS A 144 1.15 -1.82 11.18
CA LYS A 144 0.73 -1.82 12.59
C LYS A 144 1.89 -1.67 13.56
N GLY A 145 1.69 -0.80 14.54
CA GLY A 145 2.42 -0.75 15.80
C GLY A 145 3.44 0.38 15.89
N GLY A 146 3.74 0.77 17.13
CA GLY A 146 4.59 1.92 17.42
C GLY A 146 3.76 3.19 17.35
N ILE A 147 4.40 4.33 17.57
CA ILE A 147 3.71 5.63 17.53
C ILE A 147 3.71 6.15 16.10
N PHE A 148 4.88 6.26 15.46
CA PHE A 148 4.97 6.50 14.02
C PHE A 148 5.06 5.15 13.32
N GLN A 149 4.00 4.73 12.64
CA GLN A 149 3.89 3.36 12.13
C GLN A 149 4.41 3.23 10.69
N GLY A 150 4.48 4.34 9.96
CA GLY A 150 4.95 4.38 8.57
C GLY A 150 3.87 4.85 7.61
N SER A 151 4.17 4.72 6.32
CA SER A 151 3.25 5.06 5.24
C SER A 151 2.26 3.93 4.98
N SER A 152 0.99 4.31 4.80
CA SER A 152 -0.07 3.42 4.36
C SER A 152 -0.15 3.37 2.83
N SER A 153 -0.62 2.23 2.34
CA SER A 153 -0.71 1.92 0.90
C SER A 153 -2.14 1.56 0.51
N LEU A 154 -2.53 1.82 -0.73
CA LEU A 154 -3.76 1.33 -1.31
C LEU A 154 -3.46 0.10 -2.16
N VAL A 155 -4.05 -1.04 -1.84
CA VAL A 155 -3.79 -2.32 -2.49
C VAL A 155 -5.07 -2.86 -3.11
N GLN A 156 -5.03 -3.16 -4.39
CA GLN A 156 -6.09 -3.89 -5.07
C GLN A 156 -6.04 -5.36 -4.66
N LEU A 157 -7.16 -5.88 -4.15
CA LEU A 157 -7.34 -7.27 -3.76
C LEU A 157 -7.65 -8.13 -4.98
N GLY A 158 -6.90 -9.21 -5.16
CA GLY A 158 -7.05 -10.14 -6.27
C GLY A 158 -6.27 -11.42 -6.03
N GLN A 159 -6.34 -12.35 -6.99
CA GLN A 159 -5.46 -13.54 -6.98
C GLN A 159 -3.99 -13.13 -6.89
N THR A 160 -3.64 -12.06 -7.59
CA THR A 160 -2.36 -11.37 -7.44
C THR A 160 -2.65 -9.93 -7.00
N PRO A 161 -2.48 -9.62 -5.72
CA PRO A 161 -2.64 -8.27 -5.21
C PRO A 161 -1.72 -7.29 -5.93
N LYS A 162 -2.18 -6.05 -6.14
CA LYS A 162 -1.42 -5.00 -6.82
C LYS A 162 -1.45 -3.73 -5.98
N VAL A 163 -0.30 -3.09 -5.86
CA VAL A 163 -0.21 -1.77 -5.25
C VAL A 163 -0.78 -0.75 -6.23
N LEU A 164 -1.77 0.02 -5.77
CA LEU A 164 -2.33 1.17 -6.49
C LEU A 164 -1.62 2.46 -6.09
N SER A 165 -1.25 2.60 -4.81
CA SER A 165 -0.49 3.74 -4.29
C SER A 165 0.27 3.34 -3.03
N ASP A 166 1.52 3.80 -2.89
CA ASP A 166 2.41 3.44 -1.77
C ASP A 166 2.56 4.51 -0.67
N ASN A 167 2.00 5.70 -0.88
CA ASN A 167 2.16 6.83 0.05
C ASN A 167 0.83 7.56 0.23
N VAL A 168 -0.19 6.84 0.69
CA VAL A 168 -1.53 7.42 0.91
C VAL A 168 -1.50 8.39 2.08
N ALA A 169 -1.00 7.93 3.23
CA ALA A 169 -0.86 8.73 4.45
C ALA A 169 0.21 8.17 5.37
N GLN A 170 0.87 9.03 6.14
CA GLN A 170 1.68 8.61 7.29
C GLN A 170 0.76 8.29 8.47
N VAL A 171 0.93 7.11 9.07
CA VAL A 171 0.09 6.62 10.17
C VAL A 171 0.76 6.89 11.50
N VAL A 172 0.04 7.55 12.39
CA VAL A 172 0.45 7.85 13.76
C VAL A 172 -0.60 7.31 14.74
N GLU A 173 -0.18 6.79 15.89
CA GLU A 173 -1.10 6.25 16.90
C GLU A 173 -0.73 6.73 18.31
N TYR A 174 -1.75 7.01 19.13
CA TYR A 174 -1.58 7.41 20.53
C TYR A 174 -1.38 6.20 21.46
N THR A 175 -0.39 5.35 21.15
CA THR A 175 -0.13 4.13 21.92
C THR A 175 1.04 4.31 22.89
N ALA A 176 0.83 3.95 24.16
CA ALA A 176 1.85 4.00 25.22
C ALA A 176 2.18 2.59 25.71
N GLY A 177 3.43 2.36 26.12
CA GLY A 177 3.88 1.05 26.62
C GLY A 177 3.24 0.60 27.93
N GLY A 178 2.65 1.53 28.69
CA GLY A 178 2.01 1.25 29.98
C GLY A 178 3.01 1.03 31.13
N TRP A 179 2.50 0.60 32.28
CA TRP A 179 3.32 0.35 33.48
C TRP A 179 4.22 -0.86 33.28
N GLY A 180 5.53 -0.69 33.49
CA GLY A 180 6.54 -1.74 33.26
C GLY A 180 7.12 -1.80 31.84
N SER A 181 6.79 -0.85 30.96
CA SER A 181 7.46 -0.78 29.65
C SER A 181 8.90 -0.27 29.77
N ASN A 182 9.82 -0.99 29.13
CA ASN A 182 11.26 -0.67 29.15
C ASN A 182 11.66 0.41 28.14
N GLU A 183 10.74 0.89 27.31
CA GLU A 183 11.01 1.86 26.26
C GLU A 183 10.06 3.05 26.35
N TYR A 184 10.61 4.25 26.17
CA TYR A 184 9.84 5.48 26.12
C TYR A 184 8.92 5.50 24.89
N PRO A 185 7.68 6.03 24.97
CA PRO A 185 7.01 6.61 26.14
C PRO A 185 6.10 5.62 26.90
N THR A 186 6.01 5.82 28.22
CA THR A 186 5.19 5.00 29.14
C THR A 186 3.82 5.61 29.43
N SER A 187 3.58 6.88 29.08
CA SER A 187 2.34 7.62 29.34
C SER A 187 1.84 8.36 28.10
N LEU A 188 0.54 8.70 28.07
CA LEU A 188 -0.05 9.45 26.97
C LEU A 188 0.61 10.83 26.78
N LEU A 189 0.95 11.53 27.86
CA LEU A 189 1.67 12.80 27.77
C LEU A 189 3.04 12.60 27.10
N GLY A 190 3.74 11.51 27.44
CA GLY A 190 4.98 11.12 26.78
C GLY A 190 4.79 10.81 25.30
N VAL A 191 3.67 10.18 24.90
CA VAL A 191 3.34 9.95 23.48
C VAL A 191 3.18 11.26 22.73
N ILE A 192 2.43 12.22 23.27
CA ILE A 192 2.26 13.54 22.65
C ILE A 192 3.61 14.26 22.53
N ALA A 193 4.43 14.22 23.58
CA ALA A 193 5.77 14.79 23.55
C ALA A 193 6.66 14.11 22.50
N PHE A 194 6.61 12.77 22.39
CA PHE A 194 7.33 12.00 21.39
C PHE A 194 6.91 12.36 19.96
N ILE A 195 5.61 12.53 19.71
CA ILE A 195 5.09 12.97 18.40
C ILE A 195 5.61 14.37 18.05
N ARG A 196 5.51 15.33 18.98
CA ARG A 196 6.02 16.70 18.78
C ARG A 196 7.52 16.69 18.51
N GLN A 197 8.28 15.97 19.33
CA GLN A 197 9.73 15.84 19.17
C GLN A 197 10.08 15.22 17.81
N GLY A 198 9.40 14.14 17.41
CA GLY A 198 9.62 13.51 16.11
C GLY A 198 9.43 14.45 14.92
N PHE A 199 8.44 15.36 14.98
CA PHE A 199 8.25 16.36 13.94
C PHE A 199 9.32 17.46 13.94
N LEU A 200 9.77 17.90 15.12
CA LEU A 200 10.86 18.85 15.26
C LEU A 200 12.19 18.25 14.77
N ASP A 201 12.46 17.00 15.15
CA ASP A 201 13.64 16.25 14.73
C ASP A 201 13.66 16.04 13.22
N ALA A 202 12.51 15.72 12.61
CA ALA A 202 12.41 15.60 11.16
C ALA A 202 12.67 16.94 10.46
N ASP A 203 12.17 18.06 10.98
CA ASP A 203 12.44 19.39 10.41
C ASP A 203 13.94 19.72 10.47
N TRP A 204 14.53 19.52 11.65
CA TRP A 204 15.95 19.71 11.88
C TRP A 204 16.78 18.82 10.95
N TYR A 205 16.44 17.53 10.88
CA TYR A 205 17.15 16.55 10.05
C TYR A 205 17.12 16.93 8.57
N GLY A 206 15.95 17.33 8.04
CA GLY A 206 15.82 17.79 6.66
C GLY A 206 16.64 19.05 6.35
N LYS A 207 16.66 20.01 7.26
CA LYS A 207 17.48 21.23 7.15
C LYS A 207 18.97 20.90 7.20
N SER A 208 19.39 20.08 8.15
CA SER A 208 20.78 19.64 8.30
C SER A 208 21.28 18.91 7.05
N GLN A 209 20.49 17.98 6.50
CA GLN A 209 20.84 17.28 5.26
C GLN A 209 21.00 18.25 4.07
N THR A 210 20.15 19.28 3.99
CA THR A 210 20.25 20.32 2.96
C THR A 210 21.55 21.13 3.09
N ILE A 211 21.91 21.52 4.32
CA ILE A 211 23.15 22.25 4.60
C ILE A 211 24.38 21.39 4.28
N LEU A 212 24.39 20.13 4.71
CA LEU A 212 25.48 19.18 4.46
C LEU A 212 25.69 18.93 2.97
N THR A 213 24.60 18.80 2.20
CA THR A 213 24.67 18.64 0.75
C THR A 213 25.27 19.88 0.08
N LYS A 214 25.01 21.08 0.63
CA LYS A 214 25.51 22.35 0.08
C LYS A 214 26.95 22.68 0.49
N TYR A 215 27.35 22.29 1.69
CA TYR A 215 28.65 22.61 2.29
C TYR A 215 29.29 21.36 2.94
N PRO A 216 29.70 20.35 2.15
CA PRO A 216 30.18 19.08 2.68
C PRO A 216 31.52 19.21 3.44
N ASP A 217 32.43 20.07 2.98
CA ASP A 217 33.79 20.18 3.54
C ASP A 217 33.84 20.95 4.87
N GLY A 218 32.79 21.69 5.20
CA GLY A 218 32.73 22.58 6.37
C GLY A 218 31.86 22.08 7.52
N ASN A 219 31.26 20.89 7.40
CA ASN A 219 30.30 20.36 8.38
C ASN A 219 30.54 18.88 8.65
N GLU A 220 30.36 18.47 9.90
CA GLU A 220 30.44 17.06 10.28
C GLU A 220 29.23 16.27 9.75
N PRO A 221 29.43 15.09 9.14
CA PRO A 221 28.33 14.24 8.72
C PRO A 221 27.44 13.82 9.89
N ILE A 222 26.13 13.97 9.73
CA ILE A 222 25.17 13.44 10.71
C ILE A 222 24.87 11.96 10.46
N GLN A 223 24.51 11.23 11.52
CA GLN A 223 24.04 9.86 11.39
C GLN A 223 22.78 9.79 10.53
N SER A 224 22.73 8.81 9.61
CA SER A 224 21.54 8.57 8.79
C SER A 224 20.42 7.99 9.65
N ASP A 225 19.22 8.59 9.55
CA ASP A 225 18.00 8.08 10.17
C ASP A 225 16.90 7.97 9.12
N ARG A 226 16.46 6.74 8.84
CA ARG A 226 15.47 6.49 7.79
C ARG A 226 14.06 6.91 8.19
N SER A 227 13.72 6.92 9.48
CA SER A 227 12.42 7.41 9.95
C SER A 227 12.35 8.92 9.83
N LEU A 228 13.37 9.65 10.29
CA LEU A 228 13.42 11.10 10.15
C LEU A 228 13.47 11.53 8.68
N ALA A 229 14.21 10.80 7.83
CA ALA A 229 14.19 11.02 6.39
C ALA A 229 12.78 10.82 5.77
N SER A 230 12.07 9.77 6.19
CA SER A 230 10.70 9.50 5.74
C SER A 230 9.73 10.60 6.18
N LEU A 231 9.78 11.03 7.45
CA LEU A 231 8.95 12.14 7.96
C LEU A 231 9.26 13.46 7.25
N THR A 232 10.53 13.74 7.01
CA THR A 232 10.97 14.93 6.25
C THR A 232 10.34 14.94 4.86
N SER A 233 10.48 13.83 4.13
CA SER A 233 9.90 13.64 2.79
C SER A 233 8.38 13.78 2.79
N ALA A 234 7.71 13.18 3.78
CA ALA A 234 6.26 13.27 3.94
C ALA A 234 5.78 14.71 4.13
N ARG A 235 6.46 15.48 5.00
CA ARG A 235 6.12 16.88 5.25
C ARG A 235 6.38 17.76 4.03
N GLN A 236 7.52 17.59 3.35
CA GLN A 236 7.86 18.35 2.14
C GLN A 236 6.85 18.09 1.01
N LYS A 237 6.43 16.83 0.84
CA LYS A 237 5.44 16.41 -0.16
C LYS A 237 3.99 16.66 0.28
N LYS A 238 3.77 17.19 1.48
CA LYS A 238 2.44 17.41 2.08
C LYS A 238 1.58 16.14 2.08
N ILE A 239 2.20 14.98 2.34
CA ILE A 239 1.48 13.72 2.55
C ILE A 239 0.66 13.86 3.84
N PRO A 240 -0.62 13.47 3.83
CA PRO A 240 -1.47 13.57 5.01
C PRO A 240 -0.96 12.65 6.14
N PHE A 241 -1.17 13.09 7.37
CA PHE A 241 -0.94 12.29 8.58
C PHE A 241 -2.29 11.87 9.12
N VAL A 242 -2.48 10.56 9.32
CA VAL A 242 -3.69 9.99 9.91
C VAL A 242 -3.37 9.53 11.32
N PHE A 243 -4.08 10.09 12.29
CA PHE A 243 -3.97 9.73 13.69
C PHE A 243 -5.03 8.70 14.03
N ARG A 244 -4.60 7.50 14.41
CA ARG A 244 -5.49 6.45 14.90
C ARG A 244 -5.85 6.73 16.34
N THR A 245 -7.15 6.77 16.61
CA THR A 245 -7.75 7.03 17.91
C THR A 245 -8.76 5.95 18.24
N ASP A 246 -8.78 5.46 19.48
CA ASP A 246 -9.73 4.43 19.90
C ASP A 246 -11.12 5.01 20.25
N ASN A 247 -11.20 6.29 20.58
CA ASN A 247 -12.44 6.98 20.89
C ASN A 247 -12.36 8.49 20.60
N GLU A 248 -13.52 9.13 20.61
CA GLU A 248 -13.70 10.56 20.31
C GLU A 248 -12.90 11.48 21.24
N VAL A 249 -12.66 11.09 22.50
CA VAL A 249 -11.91 11.90 23.47
C VAL A 249 -10.46 12.10 23.05
N TYR A 250 -9.90 11.21 22.22
CA TYR A 250 -8.58 11.41 21.63
C TYR A 250 -8.56 12.39 20.46
N ILE A 251 -9.69 12.60 19.77
CA ILE A 251 -9.77 13.53 18.63
C ILE A 251 -9.59 14.97 19.13
N ASP A 252 -10.24 15.33 20.24
CA ASP A 252 -10.13 16.67 20.84
C ASP A 252 -8.74 17.01 21.42
N ARG A 253 -7.81 16.04 21.41
CA ARG A 253 -6.45 16.16 21.95
C ARG A 253 -5.38 16.27 20.88
N SER A 254 -5.75 16.12 19.60
CA SER A 254 -4.85 16.12 18.44
C SER A 254 -4.61 17.50 17.85
#